data_AF-A0A1Y1X8N2-F1
#
_entry.id   AF-A0A1Y1X8N2-F1
#
_cell.length_a   1.000
_cell.length_b   1.000
_cell.length_c   1.000
_cell.angle_alpha   90.00
_cell.angle_beta   90.00
_cell.angle_gamma   90.00
#
_symmetry.space_group_name_H-M   'P 1'
#
loop_
_entity.id
_entity.type
_entity.pdbx_description
1 polymer ?
#
loop_
_entity_poly.entity_id
_entity_poly.type
_entity_poly.pdbx_seq_one_letter_code
_entity_poly.pdbx_strand_id
1 'polypeptide(L)'
;MRLINRLSLITLIEPPGGLQAQDYCRRLNCLFWTTSQIMVRQDPSSVFLTTSVSMKRYFQPPGCNNLLPGTPGCKFDLQIPTETQRYFIADIERYTLLIRHTMKRSPEGALIQSNSLPGSLIGIDGKVFPDADRGHFANETRLESFPGDLMSLGTLLGAANVYLDDLSPAPDANHRLGETLRASGVSIPVTIKYQNEPLNPGAISYKYFPDASNAEVYGIEEAQYDPENGSYLVYQRHGIQLVFSQTGNLGRFSLLLLLTSLVAAFILLEVAKWLVNLLMLRTFRERRIYKKAKYSRTQTLRTIRERRSIRIANRNSASQAKNEELPVVNKPLPDLPPPTLDEEDEDRIMVLELGKDEYQGETSQRSLV
;
A
#
# COMPACT_ATOMS: atom_id res chain seq x y z
N MET A 1 -17.01 -24.72 -37.02
CA MET A 1 -16.15 -24.49 -35.84
C MET A 1 -14.97 -25.47 -35.93
N ARG A 2 -13.90 -25.11 -36.64
CA ARG A 2 -12.69 -25.95 -36.78
C ARG A 2 -11.74 -25.54 -35.64
N LEU A 3 -11.65 -26.37 -34.61
CA LEU A 3 -10.52 -26.34 -33.68
C LEU A 3 -9.27 -26.65 -34.50
N ILE A 4 -8.54 -25.60 -34.88
CA ILE A 4 -7.21 -25.74 -35.45
C ILE A 4 -6.39 -26.41 -34.36
N ASN A 5 -6.00 -27.67 -34.60
CA ASN A 5 -4.93 -28.35 -33.86
C ASN A 5 -3.72 -27.41 -33.85
N ARG A 6 -3.59 -26.60 -32.80
CA ARG A 6 -2.34 -25.94 -32.45
C ARG A 6 -1.44 -27.06 -31.92
N LEU A 7 -0.93 -27.87 -32.83
CA LEU A 7 0.37 -28.49 -32.61
C LEU A 7 1.30 -27.32 -32.31
N SER A 8 1.61 -27.18 -31.03
CA SER A 8 2.62 -26.28 -30.51
C SER A 8 3.92 -26.65 -31.21
N LEU A 9 4.14 -26.03 -32.37
CA LEU A 9 5.40 -26.12 -33.09
C LEU A 9 6.44 -25.48 -32.15
N ILE A 10 7.06 -26.31 -31.34
CA ILE A 10 8.29 -25.97 -30.63
C ILE A 10 9.24 -25.62 -31.77
N THR A 11 9.43 -24.32 -31.98
CA THR A 11 10.23 -23.83 -33.07
C THR A 11 11.66 -24.07 -32.66
N LEU A 12 12.22 -25.20 -33.12
CA LEU A 12 13.66 -25.49 -33.09
C LEU A 12 14.45 -24.57 -34.05
N ILE A 13 13.86 -23.46 -34.47
CA ILE A 13 14.47 -22.53 -35.41
C ILE A 13 15.45 -21.69 -34.60
N GLU A 14 16.75 -21.91 -34.86
CA GLU A 14 17.78 -21.03 -34.34
C GLU A 14 17.45 -19.58 -34.70
N PRO A 15 17.54 -18.65 -33.74
CA PRO A 15 17.17 -17.28 -34.00
C PRO A 15 18.04 -16.71 -35.13
N PRO A 16 17.42 -16.02 -36.12
CA PRO A 16 18.16 -15.48 -37.25
C PRO A 16 19.20 -14.46 -36.75
N GLY A 17 20.48 -14.65 -37.11
CA GLY A 17 21.52 -13.64 -36.94
C GLY A 17 22.62 -13.91 -35.92
N GLY A 18 22.99 -15.18 -35.65
CA GLY A 18 24.19 -15.46 -34.85
C GLY A 18 24.09 -14.99 -33.40
N LEU A 19 22.86 -14.93 -32.86
CA LEU A 19 22.64 -14.68 -31.43
C LEU A 19 23.31 -15.79 -30.64
N GLN A 20 24.44 -15.45 -30.01
CA GLN A 20 25.16 -16.37 -29.16
C GLN A 20 24.32 -16.63 -27.92
N ALA A 21 23.87 -17.89 -27.76
CA ALA A 21 23.17 -18.32 -26.57
C ALA A 21 24.03 -18.07 -25.32
N GLN A 22 23.40 -17.71 -24.21
CA GLN A 22 24.09 -17.53 -22.94
C GLN A 22 24.85 -18.79 -22.51
N ASP A 23 25.92 -18.60 -21.72
CA ASP A 23 26.85 -19.66 -21.34
C ASP A 23 26.20 -20.83 -20.60
N TYR A 24 25.08 -20.60 -19.89
CA TYR A 24 24.34 -21.69 -19.24
C TYR A 24 23.78 -22.70 -20.24
N CYS A 25 23.43 -22.29 -21.47
CA CYS A 25 22.95 -23.19 -22.51
C CYS A 25 24.03 -24.11 -23.08
N ARG A 26 25.31 -23.87 -22.76
CA ARG A 26 26.39 -24.83 -23.07
C ARG A 26 26.39 -26.04 -22.13
N ARG A 27 25.80 -25.88 -20.94
CA ARG A 27 25.75 -26.89 -19.88
C ARG A 27 24.36 -27.52 -19.72
N LEU A 28 23.32 -26.83 -20.17
CA LEU A 28 21.92 -27.21 -20.02
C LEU A 28 21.27 -27.42 -21.39
N ASN A 29 20.27 -28.30 -21.45
CA ASN A 29 19.47 -28.52 -22.66
C ASN A 29 18.51 -27.33 -22.86
N CYS A 30 18.94 -26.34 -23.63
CA CYS A 30 18.14 -25.16 -23.92
C CYS A 30 17.25 -25.30 -25.17
N LEU A 31 16.09 -24.68 -25.15
CA LEU A 31 15.19 -24.47 -26.28
C LEU A 31 14.87 -22.98 -26.42
N PHE A 32 14.69 -22.54 -27.67
CA PHE A 32 14.13 -21.22 -27.95
C PHE A 32 12.61 -21.32 -28.07
N TRP A 33 11.90 -20.51 -27.29
CA TRP A 33 10.44 -20.49 -27.29
C TRP A 33 9.92 -19.13 -27.70
N THR A 34 8.79 -19.12 -28.39
CA THR A 34 8.07 -17.89 -28.70
C THR A 34 7.35 -17.34 -27.47
N THR A 35 6.96 -16.07 -27.51
CA THR A 35 6.22 -15.42 -26.40
C THR A 35 4.96 -16.19 -25.99
N SER A 36 4.22 -16.75 -26.95
CA SER A 36 3.01 -17.53 -26.71
C SER A 36 3.26 -18.90 -26.06
N GLN A 37 4.49 -19.41 -26.15
CA GLN A 37 4.89 -20.66 -25.49
C GLN A 37 5.41 -20.41 -24.08
N ILE A 38 6.09 -19.28 -23.86
CA ILE A 38 6.64 -18.89 -22.56
C ILE A 38 5.53 -18.44 -21.60
N MET A 39 4.59 -17.65 -22.11
CA MET A 39 3.47 -17.10 -21.34
C MET A 39 2.27 -18.05 -21.40
N VAL A 40 2.12 -18.87 -20.37
CA VAL A 40 1.02 -19.84 -20.26
C VAL A 40 -0.24 -19.20 -19.71
N ARG A 41 -0.08 -18.42 -18.65
CA ARG A 41 -1.17 -17.81 -17.89
C ARG A 41 -0.91 -16.33 -17.72
N GLN A 42 -1.93 -15.55 -18.01
CA GLN A 42 -1.94 -14.10 -17.79
C GLN A 42 -3.10 -13.80 -16.86
N ASP A 43 -2.80 -13.40 -15.64
CA ASP A 43 -3.78 -12.81 -14.75
C ASP A 43 -3.65 -11.28 -14.83
N PRO A 44 -4.69 -10.49 -14.54
CA PRO A 44 -4.63 -9.02 -14.66
C PRO A 44 -3.53 -8.37 -13.81
N SER A 45 -3.16 -9.00 -12.70
CA SER A 45 -2.14 -8.55 -11.77
C SER A 45 -0.90 -9.45 -11.75
N SER A 46 -0.81 -10.49 -12.59
CA SER A 46 0.36 -11.36 -12.58
C SER A 46 0.72 -11.92 -13.95
N VAL A 47 2.03 -12.10 -14.17
CA VAL A 47 2.57 -12.68 -15.40
C VAL A 47 3.49 -13.83 -15.04
N PHE A 48 3.25 -14.99 -15.64
CA PHE A 48 4.13 -16.15 -15.52
C PHE A 48 4.96 -16.34 -16.80
N LEU A 49 6.28 -16.43 -16.64
CA LEU A 49 7.25 -16.66 -17.70
C LEU A 49 7.98 -17.97 -17.45
N THR A 50 7.79 -18.96 -18.32
CA THR A 50 8.45 -20.26 -18.19
C THR A 50 9.98 -20.11 -18.35
N THR A 51 10.75 -20.61 -17.37
CA THR A 51 12.23 -20.69 -17.42
C THR A 51 12.73 -22.11 -17.64
N SER A 52 11.98 -23.11 -17.15
CA SER A 52 12.24 -24.51 -17.43
C SER A 52 10.94 -25.30 -17.59
N VAL A 53 11.00 -26.37 -18.38
CA VAL A 53 9.89 -27.29 -18.61
C VAL A 53 10.38 -28.72 -18.48
N SER A 54 9.66 -29.52 -17.71
CA SER A 54 9.80 -30.96 -17.67
C SER A 54 8.62 -31.58 -18.38
N MET A 55 8.89 -32.36 -19.42
CA MET A 55 7.90 -33.09 -20.21
C MET A 55 7.87 -34.53 -19.73
N LYS A 56 6.71 -34.98 -19.25
CA LYS A 56 6.45 -36.36 -18.84
C LYS A 56 5.43 -36.97 -19.77
N ARG A 57 5.81 -38.04 -20.48
CA ARG A 57 4.89 -38.76 -21.37
C ARG A 57 4.41 -40.04 -20.69
N TYR A 58 3.09 -40.24 -20.70
CA TYR A 58 2.40 -41.42 -20.20
C TYR A 58 1.72 -42.13 -21.35
N PHE A 59 2.11 -43.37 -21.63
CA PHE A 59 1.44 -44.19 -22.62
C PHE A 59 0.26 -44.92 -21.99
N GLN A 60 -0.76 -45.13 -22.81
CA GLN A 60 -1.90 -45.92 -22.42
C GLN A 60 -1.54 -47.42 -22.31
N PRO A 61 -2.06 -48.15 -21.32
CA PRO A 61 -1.94 -49.61 -21.30
C PRO A 61 -2.49 -50.23 -22.61
N PRO A 62 -1.87 -51.28 -23.15
CA PRO A 62 -2.33 -51.90 -24.39
C PRO A 62 -3.78 -52.40 -24.27
N GLY A 63 -4.59 -52.16 -25.30
CA GLY A 63 -6.00 -52.60 -25.36
C GLY A 63 -6.98 -51.74 -24.57
N CYS A 64 -6.54 -50.59 -24.06
CA CYS A 64 -7.38 -49.68 -23.30
C CYS A 64 -7.95 -48.55 -24.17
N ASN A 65 -9.08 -47.96 -23.79
CA ASN A 65 -9.58 -46.68 -24.32
C ASN A 65 -9.90 -45.75 -23.14
N ASN A 66 -9.14 -44.67 -22.96
CA ASN A 66 -9.28 -43.80 -21.80
C ASN A 66 -10.42 -42.79 -21.95
N LEU A 67 -10.91 -42.57 -23.16
CA LEU A 67 -12.12 -41.78 -23.39
C LEU A 67 -13.38 -42.58 -23.04
N LEU A 68 -13.29 -43.90 -23.14
CA LEU A 68 -14.36 -44.85 -22.86
C LEU A 68 -13.78 -46.04 -22.08
N PRO A 69 -13.47 -45.87 -20.79
CA PRO A 69 -12.82 -46.91 -20.00
C PRO A 69 -13.73 -48.14 -19.90
N GLY A 70 -13.41 -49.18 -20.66
CA GLY A 70 -14.18 -50.43 -20.68
C GLY A 70 -13.96 -51.32 -19.46
N THR A 71 -12.87 -51.08 -18.71
CA THR A 71 -12.56 -51.79 -17.46
C THR A 71 -11.99 -50.83 -16.40
N PRO A 72 -12.17 -51.12 -15.10
CA PRO A 72 -11.60 -50.30 -14.03
C PRO A 72 -10.06 -50.32 -13.98
N GLY A 73 -9.42 -51.29 -14.64
CA GLY A 73 -7.96 -51.32 -14.84
C GLY A 73 -7.46 -50.31 -15.87
N CYS A 74 -8.37 -49.66 -16.60
CA CYS A 74 -8.07 -48.70 -17.65
C CYS A 74 -7.81 -47.29 -17.09
N LYS A 75 -6.75 -47.18 -16.29
CA LYS A 75 -6.28 -45.91 -15.73
C LYS A 75 -4.84 -45.65 -16.14
N PHE A 76 -4.49 -44.39 -16.33
CA PHE A 76 -3.08 -44.00 -16.45
C PHE A 76 -2.37 -44.26 -15.12
N ASP A 77 -1.19 -44.87 -15.20
CA ASP A 77 -0.26 -44.84 -14.08
C ASP A 77 0.52 -43.53 -14.13
N LEU A 78 0.04 -42.53 -13.41
CA LEU A 78 0.69 -41.23 -13.31
C LEU A 78 1.96 -41.25 -12.43
N GLN A 79 2.28 -42.38 -11.79
CA GLN A 79 3.46 -42.47 -10.92
C GLN A 79 4.75 -42.77 -11.67
N ILE A 80 4.66 -43.43 -12.83
CA ILE A 80 5.83 -43.89 -13.58
C ILE A 80 5.78 -43.29 -14.99
N PRO A 81 6.34 -42.08 -15.20
CA PRO A 81 6.45 -41.52 -16.54
C PRO A 81 7.35 -42.42 -17.39
N THR A 82 6.92 -42.71 -18.62
CA THR A 82 7.70 -43.55 -19.55
C THR A 82 8.93 -42.80 -20.07
N GLU A 83 8.81 -41.49 -20.19
CA GLU A 83 9.89 -40.62 -20.62
C GLU A 83 9.80 -39.29 -19.86
N THR A 84 10.93 -38.85 -19.31
CA THR A 84 11.06 -37.54 -18.66
C THR A 84 12.21 -36.78 -19.32
N GLN A 85 11.89 -35.64 -19.93
CA GLN A 85 12.88 -34.74 -20.52
C GLN A 85 12.73 -33.36 -19.89
N ARG A 86 13.84 -32.74 -19.47
CA ARG A 86 13.86 -31.37 -18.93
C ARG A 86 14.59 -30.44 -19.90
N TYR A 87 13.97 -29.31 -20.20
CA TYR A 87 14.50 -28.26 -21.05
C TYR A 87 14.47 -26.91 -20.35
N PHE A 88 15.38 -26.04 -20.73
CA PHE A 88 15.47 -24.66 -20.24
C PHE A 88 15.18 -23.68 -21.37
N ILE A 89 14.59 -22.54 -21.03
CA ILE A 89 14.30 -21.51 -22.04
C ILE A 89 15.54 -20.62 -22.18
N ALA A 90 16.06 -20.57 -23.41
CA ALA A 90 17.21 -19.74 -23.73
C ALA A 90 16.87 -18.25 -23.68
N ASP A 91 17.81 -17.45 -23.20
CA ASP A 91 17.79 -15.98 -23.19
C ASP A 91 16.54 -15.35 -22.58
N ILE A 92 15.92 -16.02 -21.59
CA ILE A 92 14.70 -15.53 -20.93
C ILE A 92 14.88 -14.13 -20.31
N GLU A 93 16.09 -13.79 -19.84
CA GLU A 93 16.41 -12.48 -19.26
C GLU A 93 16.40 -11.35 -20.29
N ARG A 94 16.57 -11.67 -21.58
CA ARG A 94 16.55 -10.70 -22.67
C ARG A 94 15.13 -10.40 -23.17
N TYR A 95 14.12 -11.11 -22.66
CA TYR A 95 12.73 -10.81 -23.01
C TYR A 95 12.34 -9.44 -22.47
N THR A 96 11.55 -8.74 -23.26
CA THR A 96 11.11 -7.39 -22.91
C THR A 96 9.67 -7.43 -22.42
N LEU A 97 9.43 -6.76 -21.30
CA LEU A 97 8.14 -6.58 -20.68
C LEU A 97 7.58 -5.20 -21.06
N LEU A 98 6.32 -5.19 -21.48
CA LEU A 98 5.53 -3.96 -21.63
C LEU A 98 4.53 -3.89 -20.47
N ILE A 99 4.76 -2.96 -19.55
CA ILE A 99 3.93 -2.78 -18.36
C ILE A 99 3.02 -1.58 -18.57
N ARG A 100 1.70 -1.81 -18.49
CA ARG A 100 0.67 -0.78 -18.57
C ARG A 100 -0.15 -0.81 -17.30
N HIS A 101 -0.15 0.30 -16.58
CA HIS A 101 -1.01 0.48 -15.43
C HIS A 101 -1.79 1.79 -15.53
N THR A 102 -2.91 1.82 -14.82
CA THR A 102 -3.78 2.99 -14.67
C THR A 102 -4.11 3.15 -13.20
N MET A 103 -4.23 4.39 -12.75
CA MET A 103 -4.72 4.70 -11.42
C MET A 103 -5.88 5.67 -11.50
N LYS A 104 -6.81 5.56 -10.55
CA LYS A 104 -7.90 6.51 -10.37
C LYS A 104 -7.76 7.13 -8.99
N ARG A 105 -7.70 8.46 -8.93
CA ARG A 105 -7.73 9.18 -7.65
C ARG A 105 -9.16 9.17 -7.11
N SER A 106 -9.39 8.55 -5.96
CA SER A 106 -10.70 8.56 -5.29
C SER A 106 -10.98 9.92 -4.62
N PRO A 107 -12.23 10.43 -4.58
CA PRO A 107 -13.47 9.87 -5.14
C PRO A 107 -13.77 10.25 -6.61
N GLU A 108 -13.25 11.38 -7.11
CA GLU A 108 -13.71 12.00 -8.38
C GLU A 108 -12.57 12.23 -9.41
N GLY A 109 -11.42 11.61 -9.20
CA GLY A 109 -10.26 11.82 -10.07
C GLY A 109 -10.44 11.21 -11.45
N ALA A 110 -9.86 11.91 -12.44
CA ALA A 110 -9.64 11.35 -13.76
C ALA A 110 -8.81 10.07 -13.68
N LEU A 111 -9.07 9.14 -14.61
CA LEU A 111 -8.22 7.99 -14.81
C LEU A 111 -6.88 8.49 -15.38
N ILE A 112 -5.80 8.25 -14.65
CA ILE A 112 -4.45 8.62 -15.07
C ILE A 112 -3.74 7.35 -15.52
N GLN A 113 -3.13 7.41 -16.70
CA GLN A 113 -2.42 6.29 -17.31
C GLN A 113 -0.92 6.44 -17.06
N SER A 114 -0.22 5.31 -16.97
CA SER A 114 1.25 5.25 -16.83
C SER A 114 2.00 6.10 -17.87
N ASN A 115 1.52 6.13 -19.12
CA ASN A 115 2.15 6.88 -20.21
C ASN A 115 2.17 8.41 -20.01
N SER A 116 1.38 8.98 -19.09
CA SER A 116 1.38 10.41 -18.78
C SER A 116 2.13 10.76 -17.50
N LEU A 117 2.70 9.75 -16.82
CA LEU A 117 3.38 9.90 -15.55
C LEU A 117 4.88 9.59 -15.71
N PRO A 118 5.78 10.33 -15.03
CA PRO A 118 7.16 9.91 -14.87
C PRO A 118 7.24 8.72 -13.91
N GLY A 119 7.98 7.70 -14.34
CA GLY A 119 8.23 6.46 -13.61
C GLY A 119 9.72 6.24 -13.36
N SER A 120 10.05 5.42 -12.36
CA SER A 120 11.41 4.88 -12.21
C SER A 120 11.44 3.47 -11.62
N LEU A 121 12.47 2.70 -11.93
CA LEU A 121 12.75 1.40 -11.32
C LEU A 121 13.73 1.59 -10.16
N ILE A 122 13.33 1.14 -8.97
CA ILE A 122 14.11 1.25 -7.74
C ILE A 122 14.69 -0.11 -7.39
N GLY A 123 16.00 -0.17 -7.16
CA GLY A 123 16.66 -1.37 -6.67
C GLY A 123 16.43 -1.60 -5.18
N ILE A 124 16.87 -2.76 -4.67
CA ILE A 124 16.80 -3.10 -3.24
C ILE A 124 17.56 -2.11 -2.34
N ASP A 125 18.59 -1.44 -2.87
CA ASP A 125 19.34 -0.40 -2.16
C ASP A 125 18.55 0.92 -2.02
N GLY A 126 17.33 0.99 -2.54
CA GLY A 126 16.48 2.17 -2.53
C GLY A 126 16.91 3.24 -3.53
N LYS A 127 17.95 2.98 -4.34
CA LYS A 127 18.40 3.90 -5.39
C LYS A 127 17.73 3.56 -6.71
N VAL A 128 17.71 4.54 -7.60
CA VAL A 128 17.29 4.28 -8.98
C VAL A 128 18.27 3.30 -9.59
N PHE A 129 17.75 2.24 -10.20
CA PHE A 129 18.58 1.18 -10.75
C PHE A 129 19.54 1.78 -11.81
N PRO A 130 20.86 1.51 -11.71
CA PRO A 130 21.91 2.34 -12.31
C PRO A 130 22.03 2.24 -13.84
N ASP A 131 21.16 1.48 -14.51
CA ASP A 131 21.04 1.52 -15.97
C ASP A 131 20.31 2.83 -16.33
N ALA A 132 21.05 3.94 -16.29
CA ALA A 132 20.56 5.32 -16.21
C ALA A 132 19.59 5.74 -17.33
N ASP A 133 19.61 5.06 -18.47
CA ASP A 133 18.67 5.29 -19.58
C ASP A 133 17.45 4.35 -19.55
N ARG A 134 17.54 3.23 -18.82
CA ARG A 134 16.51 2.18 -18.75
C ARG A 134 15.72 2.14 -17.44
N GLY A 135 16.26 2.76 -16.38
CA GLY A 135 15.62 2.88 -15.07
C GLY A 135 14.65 4.05 -14.97
N HIS A 136 14.64 4.97 -15.93
CA HIS A 136 13.76 6.13 -15.98
C HIS A 136 12.71 6.01 -17.09
N PHE A 137 11.44 6.06 -16.71
CA PHE A 137 10.31 6.01 -17.62
C PHE A 137 9.75 7.42 -17.78
N ALA A 138 10.17 8.10 -18.82
CA ALA A 138 9.68 9.44 -19.17
C ALA A 138 8.98 9.37 -20.54
N ASN A 139 8.20 10.40 -20.87
CA ASN A 139 7.55 10.47 -22.19
C ASN A 139 8.56 10.39 -23.33
N GLU A 140 9.78 10.88 -23.11
CA GLU A 140 10.88 10.88 -24.07
C GLU A 140 11.49 9.49 -24.29
N THR A 141 11.47 8.60 -23.28
CA THR A 141 12.03 7.25 -23.40
C THR A 141 11.01 6.22 -23.89
N ARG A 142 9.73 6.60 -24.01
CA ARG A 142 8.66 5.71 -24.46
C ARG A 142 8.57 5.69 -25.99
N LEU A 143 8.43 4.50 -26.54
CA LEU A 143 8.10 4.33 -27.95
C LEU A 143 6.68 4.82 -28.21
N GLU A 144 6.51 5.70 -29.19
CA GLU A 144 5.20 6.24 -29.58
C GLU A 144 4.18 5.14 -29.92
N SER A 145 4.65 4.02 -30.48
CA SER A 145 3.82 2.87 -30.83
C SER A 145 3.29 2.07 -29.63
N PHE A 146 3.91 2.19 -28.45
CA PHE A 146 3.60 1.36 -27.28
C PHE A 146 3.42 2.23 -26.03
N PRO A 147 2.18 2.64 -25.70
CA PRO A 147 1.90 3.47 -24.52
C PRO A 147 2.00 2.63 -23.23
N GLY A 148 3.23 2.42 -22.75
CA GLY A 148 3.56 1.71 -21.51
C GLY A 148 5.06 1.78 -21.23
N ASP A 149 5.48 1.19 -20.12
CA ASP A 149 6.89 1.12 -19.77
C ASP A 149 7.49 -0.16 -20.33
N LEU A 150 8.62 0.00 -21.01
CA LEU A 150 9.33 -1.10 -21.66
C LEU A 150 10.63 -1.38 -20.90
N MET A 151 10.81 -2.59 -20.40
CA MET A 151 12.05 -2.99 -19.73
C MET A 151 12.38 -4.46 -19.97
N SER A 152 13.66 -4.82 -19.94
CA SER A 152 14.04 -6.23 -20.02
C SER A 152 13.75 -6.95 -18.71
N LEU A 153 13.45 -8.25 -18.78
CA LEU A 153 13.28 -9.09 -17.61
C LEU A 153 14.55 -9.11 -16.76
N GLY A 154 15.72 -9.16 -17.39
CA GLY A 154 17.02 -9.08 -16.71
C GLY A 154 17.22 -7.79 -15.93
N THR A 155 16.74 -6.64 -16.44
CA THR A 155 16.77 -5.37 -15.70
C THR A 155 15.88 -5.43 -14.45
N LEU A 156 14.67 -6.00 -14.57
CA LEU A 156 13.75 -6.16 -13.44
C LEU A 156 14.32 -7.13 -12.38
N LEU A 157 14.88 -8.27 -12.81
CA LEU A 157 15.53 -9.25 -11.95
C LEU A 157 16.77 -8.66 -11.25
N GLY A 158 17.58 -7.89 -11.98
CA GLY A 158 18.73 -7.18 -11.42
C GLY A 158 18.34 -6.16 -10.35
N ALA A 159 17.24 -5.43 -10.56
CA ALA A 159 16.70 -4.51 -9.54
C ALA A 159 16.21 -5.25 -8.29
N ALA A 160 15.71 -6.48 -8.46
CA ALA A 160 15.35 -7.41 -7.38
C ALA A 160 16.56 -8.15 -6.78
N ASN A 161 17.80 -7.90 -7.25
CA ASN A 161 19.00 -8.64 -6.89
C ASN A 161 18.82 -10.18 -7.00
N VAL A 162 18.15 -10.62 -8.07
CA VAL A 162 17.92 -12.03 -8.38
C VAL A 162 18.72 -12.43 -9.61
N TYR A 163 19.52 -13.49 -9.49
CA TYR A 163 20.16 -14.14 -10.63
C TYR A 163 19.59 -15.55 -10.78
N LEU A 164 19.08 -15.90 -11.96
CA LEU A 164 18.42 -17.20 -12.17
C LEU A 164 19.36 -18.40 -12.00
N ASP A 165 20.67 -18.19 -12.10
CA ASP A 165 21.65 -19.26 -11.91
C ASP A 165 22.09 -19.43 -10.44
N ASP A 166 21.55 -18.62 -9.52
CA ASP A 166 21.74 -18.81 -8.08
C ASP A 166 21.00 -20.05 -7.57
N LEU A 167 21.47 -20.60 -6.45
CA LEU A 167 20.83 -21.73 -5.78
C LEU A 167 19.41 -21.36 -5.34
N SER A 168 18.47 -22.26 -5.59
CA SER A 168 17.08 -22.07 -5.18
C SER A 168 16.94 -22.11 -3.65
N PRO A 169 16.26 -21.15 -3.01
CA PRO A 169 16.01 -21.17 -1.57
C PRO A 169 14.88 -22.13 -1.18
N ALA A 170 14.23 -22.79 -2.15
CA ALA A 170 13.03 -23.57 -1.94
C ALA A 170 13.29 -24.83 -1.10
N PRO A 171 12.33 -25.23 -0.25
CA PRO A 171 12.48 -26.42 0.58
C PRO A 171 12.46 -27.72 -0.23
N ASP A 172 11.80 -27.72 -1.40
CA ASP A 172 11.67 -28.85 -2.32
C ASP A 172 12.79 -28.90 -3.37
N ALA A 173 13.62 -27.85 -3.49
CA ALA A 173 14.73 -27.82 -4.40
C ALA A 173 15.78 -28.90 -4.05
N ASN A 174 16.35 -29.53 -5.08
CA ASN A 174 17.42 -30.50 -4.89
C ASN A 174 18.77 -29.81 -4.66
N HIS A 175 18.97 -29.31 -3.44
CA HIS A 175 20.21 -28.65 -2.99
C HIS A 175 21.47 -29.49 -3.20
N ARG A 176 21.35 -30.82 -3.14
CA ARG A 176 22.49 -31.74 -3.37
C ARG A 176 22.98 -31.74 -4.81
N LEU A 177 22.07 -31.48 -5.76
CA LEU A 177 22.38 -31.35 -7.18
C LEU A 177 22.61 -29.89 -7.60
N GLY A 178 22.56 -28.95 -6.67
CA GLY A 178 22.71 -27.52 -6.96
C GLY A 178 21.57 -26.97 -7.82
N GLU A 179 20.32 -27.34 -7.52
CA GLU A 179 19.16 -26.82 -8.24
C GLU A 179 19.06 -25.29 -8.14
N THR A 180 19.00 -24.63 -9.30
CA THR A 180 19.02 -23.17 -9.40
C THR A 180 17.61 -22.58 -9.47
N LEU A 181 17.49 -21.27 -9.27
CA LEU A 181 16.24 -20.52 -9.44
C LEU A 181 15.66 -20.66 -10.86
N ARG A 182 16.50 -20.82 -11.88
CA ARG A 182 16.07 -21.09 -13.27
C ARG A 182 15.29 -22.41 -13.37
N ALA A 183 15.73 -23.40 -12.60
CA ALA A 183 15.17 -24.73 -12.57
C ALA A 183 13.90 -24.78 -11.69
N SER A 184 13.93 -24.20 -10.49
CA SER A 184 12.80 -24.22 -9.56
C SER A 184 11.71 -23.18 -9.86
N GLY A 185 12.07 -22.05 -10.48
CA GLY A 185 11.21 -20.88 -10.59
C GLY A 185 11.33 -19.94 -9.39
N VAL A 186 10.75 -18.74 -9.53
CA VAL A 186 10.76 -17.66 -8.52
C VAL A 186 9.55 -16.75 -8.67
N SER A 187 8.89 -16.40 -7.56
CA SER A 187 7.83 -15.39 -7.52
C SER A 187 8.38 -14.06 -6.99
N ILE A 188 8.17 -12.98 -7.74
CA ILE A 188 8.69 -11.65 -7.46
C ILE A 188 7.51 -10.67 -7.39
N PRO A 189 7.09 -10.26 -6.19
CA PRO A 189 6.19 -9.12 -6.05
C PRO A 189 6.85 -7.83 -6.57
N VAL A 190 6.10 -7.09 -7.39
CA VAL A 190 6.50 -5.79 -7.91
C VAL A 190 5.48 -4.75 -7.44
N THR A 191 5.85 -3.93 -6.48
CA THR A 191 4.99 -2.85 -5.99
C THR A 191 5.20 -1.58 -6.79
N ILE A 192 4.13 -1.09 -7.40
CA ILE A 192 4.06 0.21 -8.07
C ILE A 192 3.59 1.23 -7.03
N LYS A 193 4.48 2.11 -6.57
CA LYS A 193 4.17 3.16 -5.60
C LYS A 193 3.95 4.49 -6.29
N TYR A 194 2.76 5.07 -6.14
CA TYR A 194 2.43 6.41 -6.61
C TYR A 194 2.70 7.45 -5.51
N GLN A 195 3.32 8.57 -5.89
CA GLN A 195 3.61 9.67 -4.99
C GLN A 195 3.50 11.01 -5.72
N ASN A 196 2.94 12.01 -5.05
CA ASN A 196 3.00 13.40 -5.51
C ASN A 196 4.26 14.10 -5.01
N GLU A 197 4.76 15.06 -5.77
CA GLU A 197 5.84 15.92 -5.30
C GLU A 197 5.36 16.78 -4.12
N PRO A 198 6.15 16.93 -3.04
CA PRO A 198 5.75 17.70 -1.86
C PRO A 198 5.38 19.16 -2.17
N LEU A 199 6.10 19.76 -3.11
CA LEU A 199 5.92 21.16 -3.53
C LEU A 199 4.96 21.32 -4.71
N ASN A 200 4.69 20.24 -5.45
CA ASN A 200 3.79 20.24 -6.59
C ASN A 200 2.82 19.04 -6.51
N PRO A 201 1.72 19.15 -5.76
CA PRO A 201 0.76 18.05 -5.59
C PRO A 201 0.10 17.58 -6.90
N GLY A 202 0.19 18.37 -7.97
CA GLY A 202 -0.27 17.99 -9.30
C GLY A 202 0.74 17.13 -10.07
N ALA A 203 2.03 17.25 -9.76
CA ALA A 203 3.07 16.39 -10.31
C ALA A 203 3.05 15.04 -9.57
N ILE A 204 2.49 14.04 -10.23
CA ILE A 204 2.44 12.67 -9.74
C ILE A 204 3.53 11.89 -10.46
N SER A 205 4.25 11.06 -9.72
CA SER A 205 5.23 10.11 -10.24
C SER A 205 4.95 8.73 -9.66
N TYR A 206 5.54 7.70 -10.26
CA TYR A 206 5.50 6.36 -9.70
C TYR A 206 6.88 5.68 -9.71
N LYS A 207 6.98 4.64 -8.90
CA LYS A 207 8.21 3.87 -8.71
C LYS A 207 7.89 2.39 -8.66
N TYR A 208 8.64 1.58 -9.39
CA TYR A 208 8.61 0.12 -9.29
C TYR A 208 9.58 -0.34 -8.21
N PHE A 209 9.08 -1.16 -7.29
CA PHE A 209 9.86 -1.81 -6.24
C PHE A 209 9.70 -3.33 -6.40
N PRO A 210 10.56 -3.99 -7.20
CA PRO A 210 10.63 -5.44 -7.19
C PRO A 210 11.29 -5.91 -5.89
N ASP A 211 10.70 -6.91 -5.26
CA ASP A 211 11.19 -7.48 -4.01
C ASP A 211 11.21 -9.01 -4.12
N ALA A 212 12.37 -9.61 -3.88
CA ALA A 212 12.57 -11.05 -3.88
C ALA A 212 12.94 -11.60 -2.50
N SER A 213 12.78 -10.80 -1.43
CA SER A 213 13.09 -11.21 -0.06
C SER A 213 12.32 -12.46 0.39
N ASN A 214 11.09 -12.61 -0.10
CA ASN A 214 10.24 -13.79 0.10
C ASN A 214 9.97 -14.50 -1.23
N ALA A 215 11.03 -14.77 -1.99
CA ALA A 215 10.96 -15.55 -3.22
C ALA A 215 10.36 -16.94 -2.95
N GLU A 216 9.12 -17.14 -3.39
CA GLU A 216 8.48 -18.45 -3.39
C GLU A 216 8.73 -19.16 -4.72
N VAL A 217 8.79 -20.49 -4.69
CA VAL A 217 8.81 -21.29 -5.92
C VAL A 217 7.42 -21.34 -6.52
N TYR A 218 7.37 -21.11 -7.83
CA TYR A 218 6.13 -21.16 -8.58
C TYR A 218 6.27 -22.05 -9.81
N GLY A 219 5.34 -23.00 -9.93
CA GLY A 219 5.25 -23.91 -11.06
C GLY A 219 3.80 -24.15 -11.48
N ILE A 220 3.62 -24.51 -12.75
CA ILE A 220 2.33 -24.84 -13.35
C ILE A 220 2.43 -26.22 -13.99
N GLU A 221 1.46 -27.08 -13.73
CA GLU A 221 1.32 -28.36 -14.41
C GLU A 221 0.20 -28.26 -15.47
N GLU A 222 0.53 -28.59 -16.72
CA GLU A 222 -0.43 -28.67 -17.81
C GLU A 222 -0.47 -30.10 -18.34
N ALA A 223 -1.67 -30.66 -18.52
CA ALA A 223 -1.86 -31.95 -19.15
C ALA A 223 -2.46 -31.77 -20.55
N GLN A 224 -1.83 -32.39 -21.55
CA GLN A 224 -2.31 -32.43 -22.92
C GLN A 224 -2.53 -33.89 -23.34
N TYR A 225 -3.74 -34.19 -23.81
CA TYR A 225 -4.05 -35.48 -24.41
C TYR A 225 -3.68 -35.48 -25.89
N ASP A 226 -2.96 -36.50 -26.33
CA ASP A 226 -2.63 -36.74 -27.73
C ASP A 226 -3.61 -37.77 -28.32
N PRO A 227 -4.51 -37.35 -29.23
CA PRO A 227 -5.53 -38.23 -29.77
C PRO A 227 -4.99 -39.26 -30.76
N GLU A 228 -3.78 -39.07 -31.32
CA GLU A 228 -3.24 -39.98 -32.35
C GLU A 228 -2.71 -41.28 -31.74
N ASN A 229 -2.05 -41.17 -30.59
CA ASN A 229 -1.44 -42.31 -29.88
C ASN A 229 -2.11 -42.63 -28.53
N GLY A 230 -3.12 -41.86 -28.12
CA GLY A 230 -3.80 -42.01 -26.84
C GLY A 230 -2.93 -41.69 -25.62
N SER A 231 -1.75 -41.08 -25.82
CA SER A 231 -0.82 -40.74 -24.74
C SER A 231 -1.23 -39.44 -24.04
N TYR A 232 -0.81 -39.32 -22.78
CA TYR A 232 -0.88 -38.06 -22.03
C TYR A 232 0.51 -37.46 -21.94
N LEU A 233 0.60 -36.17 -22.28
CA LEU A 233 1.81 -35.38 -22.13
C LEU A 233 1.56 -34.35 -21.03
N VAL A 234 2.32 -34.47 -19.95
CA VAL A 234 2.26 -33.55 -18.81
C VAL A 234 3.48 -32.64 -18.87
N TYR A 235 3.22 -31.34 -18.97
CA TYR A 235 4.23 -30.29 -18.89
C TYR A 235 4.26 -29.75 -17.47
N GLN A 236 5.36 -29.98 -16.77
CA GLN A 236 5.65 -29.32 -15.49
C GLN A 236 6.56 -28.14 -15.76
N ARG A 237 5.99 -26.93 -15.67
CA ARG A 237 6.67 -25.69 -15.98
C ARG A 237 7.06 -25.00 -14.70
N HIS A 238 8.31 -24.58 -14.63
CA HIS A 238 8.81 -23.69 -13.59
C HIS A 238 9.22 -22.38 -14.25
N GLY A 239 9.08 -21.28 -13.52
CA GLY A 239 9.23 -19.98 -14.15
C GLY A 239 9.29 -18.83 -13.18
N ILE A 240 9.37 -17.63 -13.76
CA ILE A 240 9.31 -16.38 -13.04
C ILE A 240 7.84 -15.95 -13.00
N GLN A 241 7.29 -15.80 -11.80
CA GLN A 241 5.99 -15.19 -11.60
C GLN A 241 6.19 -13.75 -11.13
N LEU A 242 5.75 -12.78 -11.93
CA LEU A 242 5.74 -11.37 -11.55
C LEU A 242 4.36 -11.02 -11.01
N VAL A 243 4.26 -10.57 -9.76
CA VAL A 243 2.98 -10.20 -9.12
C VAL A 243 2.93 -8.70 -8.88
N PHE A 244 2.12 -7.98 -9.64
CA PHE A 244 2.02 -6.54 -9.58
C PHE A 244 1.02 -6.10 -8.51
N SER A 245 1.47 -5.24 -7.60
CA SER A 245 0.63 -4.58 -6.60
C SER A 245 0.73 -3.07 -6.76
N GLN A 246 -0.40 -2.37 -6.68
CA GLN A 246 -0.45 -0.91 -6.84
C GLN A 246 -0.79 -0.28 -5.49
N THR A 247 0.05 0.65 -5.02
CA THR A 247 -0.16 1.38 -3.77
C THR A 247 0.28 2.82 -3.93
N GLY A 248 -0.17 3.73 -3.06
CA GLY A 248 0.29 5.10 -3.11
C GLY A 248 -0.61 6.04 -2.34
N ASN A 249 -0.01 7.13 -1.85
CA ASN A 249 -0.71 8.17 -1.13
C ASN A 249 -0.57 9.46 -1.93
N LEU A 250 -1.67 9.91 -2.52
CA LEU A 250 -1.71 11.17 -3.26
C LEU A 250 -2.20 12.29 -2.34
N GLY A 251 -1.27 13.12 -1.88
CA GLY A 251 -1.59 14.29 -1.09
C GLY A 251 -2.42 15.30 -1.88
N ARG A 252 -3.34 15.98 -1.20
CA ARG A 252 -3.89 17.26 -1.63
C ARG A 252 -3.76 18.24 -0.48
N PHE A 253 -3.51 19.50 -0.82
CA PHE A 253 -3.67 20.56 0.15
C PHE A 253 -5.14 20.60 0.60
N SER A 254 -5.34 20.55 1.92
CA SER A 254 -6.65 20.70 2.54
C SER A 254 -6.55 21.79 3.59
N LEU A 255 -7.16 22.94 3.31
CA LEU A 255 -7.20 24.07 4.24
C LEU A 255 -7.84 23.67 5.57
N LEU A 256 -8.84 22.78 5.54
CA LEU A 256 -9.50 22.26 6.73
C LEU A 256 -8.52 21.44 7.59
N LEU A 257 -7.70 20.58 6.97
CA LEU A 257 -6.71 19.80 7.70
C LEU A 257 -5.60 20.70 8.28
N LEU A 258 -5.22 21.74 7.54
CA LEU A 258 -4.29 22.75 8.03
C LEU A 258 -4.88 23.50 9.25
N LEU A 259 -6.12 23.96 9.15
CA LEU A 259 -6.77 24.72 10.21
C LEU A 259 -7.00 23.87 11.47
N THR A 260 -7.43 22.61 11.31
CA THR A 260 -7.57 21.68 12.44
C THR A 260 -6.23 21.39 13.11
N SER A 261 -5.17 21.20 12.34
CA SER A 261 -3.80 21.05 12.87
C SER A 261 -3.34 22.31 13.60
N LEU A 262 -3.68 23.50 13.10
CA LEU A 262 -3.37 24.78 13.73
C LEU A 262 -4.13 24.96 15.05
N VAL A 263 -5.43 24.64 15.09
CA VAL A 263 -6.24 24.68 16.31
C VAL A 263 -5.69 23.71 17.36
N ALA A 264 -5.34 22.49 16.94
CA ALA A 264 -4.71 21.51 17.82
C ALA A 264 -3.40 22.04 18.41
N ALA A 265 -2.57 22.73 17.62
CA ALA A 265 -1.35 23.36 18.09
C ALA A 265 -1.61 24.46 19.14
N PHE A 266 -2.67 25.27 18.98
CA PHE A 266 -3.06 26.27 19.99
C PHE A 266 -3.54 25.63 21.29
N ILE A 267 -4.31 24.54 21.22
CA ILE A 267 -4.74 23.80 22.41
C ILE A 267 -3.51 23.24 23.15
N LEU A 268 -2.55 22.64 22.42
CA LEU A 268 -1.31 22.15 23.00
C LEU A 268 -0.50 23.27 23.67
N LEU A 269 -0.49 24.48 23.11
CA LEU A 269 0.16 25.64 23.72
C LEU A 269 -0.51 26.05 25.04
N GLU A 270 -1.84 26.04 25.11
CA GLU A 270 -2.56 26.32 26.36
C GLU A 270 -2.31 25.24 27.42
N VAL A 271 -2.29 23.97 27.03
CA VAL A 271 -1.92 22.86 27.93
C VAL A 271 -0.49 23.05 28.45
N ALA A 272 0.46 23.46 27.60
CA ALA A 272 1.83 23.74 28.02
C ALA A 272 1.89 24.88 29.05
N LYS A 273 1.19 25.99 28.81
CA LYS A 273 1.08 27.08 29.79
C LYS A 273 0.50 26.60 31.11
N TRP A 274 -0.57 25.80 31.06
CA TRP A 274 -1.19 25.23 32.25
C TRP A 274 -0.22 24.33 33.03
N LEU A 275 0.55 23.50 32.33
CA LEU A 275 1.54 22.61 32.94
C LEU A 275 2.72 23.37 33.56
N VAL A 276 3.26 24.37 32.86
CA VAL A 276 4.29 25.28 33.41
C VAL A 276 3.76 25.98 34.67
N ASN A 277 2.52 26.44 34.62
CA ASN A 277 1.86 27.06 35.77
C ASN A 277 1.69 26.09 36.95
N LEU A 278 1.30 24.85 36.67
CA LEU A 278 1.17 23.80 37.68
C LEU A 278 2.52 23.52 38.35
N LEU A 279 3.58 23.35 37.54
CA LEU A 279 4.94 23.12 38.02
C LEU A 279 5.45 24.28 38.86
N MET A 280 5.31 25.51 38.37
CA MET A 280 5.74 26.73 39.08
C MET A 280 5.02 26.92 40.41
N LEU A 281 3.74 26.53 40.50
CA LEU A 281 2.94 26.69 41.72
C LEU A 281 3.11 25.54 42.73
N ARG A 282 3.31 24.30 42.26
CA ARG A 282 3.39 23.11 43.13
C ARG A 282 4.81 22.71 43.48
N THR A 283 5.69 22.65 42.48
CA THR A 283 6.96 21.90 42.55
C THR A 283 8.15 22.79 42.89
N PHE A 284 8.23 24.01 42.36
CA PHE A 284 9.41 24.88 42.55
C PHE A 284 9.52 25.45 43.96
N ARG A 285 10.76 25.58 44.45
CA ARG A 285 11.06 26.09 45.80
C ARG A 285 10.59 27.53 46.00
N GLU A 286 10.71 28.35 44.96
CA GLU A 286 10.33 29.78 44.98
C GLU A 286 8.86 30.04 44.66
N ARG A 287 8.01 29.00 44.66
CA ARG A 287 6.57 29.09 44.36
C ARG A 287 5.83 30.23 45.07
N ARG A 288 6.29 30.67 46.25
CA ARG A 288 5.67 31.77 47.02
C ARG A 288 5.81 33.13 46.31
N ILE A 289 6.96 33.41 45.69
CA ILE A 289 7.20 34.65 44.95
C ILE A 289 6.36 34.64 43.68
N TYR A 290 6.41 33.54 42.92
CA TYR A 290 5.59 33.37 41.72
C TYR A 290 4.09 33.48 42.01
N LYS A 291 3.61 32.87 43.11
CA LYS A 291 2.19 32.96 43.52
C LYS A 291 1.77 34.39 43.85
N LYS A 292 2.63 35.18 44.50
CA LYS A 292 2.34 36.60 44.79
C LYS A 292 2.31 37.46 43.53
N ALA A 293 3.23 37.22 42.59
CA ALA A 293 3.28 37.95 41.32
C ALA A 293 2.10 37.57 40.39
N LYS A 294 1.72 36.29 40.36
CA LYS A 294 0.65 35.78 39.49
C LYS A 294 -0.75 36.16 39.97
N TYR A 295 -0.99 36.12 41.28
CA TYR A 295 -2.31 36.40 41.86
C TYR A 295 -2.28 37.72 42.62
N SER A 296 -2.79 38.78 41.97
CA SER A 296 -3.09 40.04 42.67
C SER A 296 -4.31 39.83 43.56
N ARG A 297 -4.18 40.13 44.86
CA ARG A 297 -5.31 40.14 45.78
C ARG A 297 -6.26 41.28 45.38
N THR A 298 -7.34 40.93 44.69
CA THR A 298 -8.47 41.84 44.56
C THR A 298 -9.17 41.92 45.92
N GLN A 299 -9.62 43.12 46.29
CA GLN A 299 -10.44 43.28 47.48
C GLN A 299 -11.72 42.50 47.27
N THR A 300 -12.00 41.53 48.14
CA THR A 300 -13.21 40.71 48.08
C THR A 300 -14.43 41.63 47.96
N LEU A 301 -15.38 41.30 47.07
CA LEU A 301 -16.61 42.09 46.93
C LEU A 301 -17.35 42.27 48.26
N ARG A 302 -17.16 41.33 49.20
CA ARG A 302 -17.65 41.43 50.58
C ARG A 302 -17.06 42.63 51.34
N THR A 303 -15.76 42.89 51.21
CA THR A 303 -15.09 44.07 51.78
C THR A 303 -15.57 45.36 51.12
N ILE A 304 -15.91 45.31 49.82
CA ILE A 304 -16.50 46.44 49.11
C ILE A 304 -17.95 46.68 49.56
N ARG A 305 -18.75 45.62 49.73
CA ARG A 305 -20.14 45.69 50.25
C ARG A 305 -20.17 46.20 51.69
N GLU A 306 -19.28 45.73 52.54
CA GLU A 306 -19.16 46.16 53.93
C GLU A 306 -18.70 47.62 54.03
N ARG A 307 -17.76 48.05 53.19
CA ARG A 307 -17.43 49.47 53.06
C ARG A 307 -18.60 50.31 52.54
N ARG A 308 -19.42 49.77 51.63
CA ARG A 308 -20.64 50.47 51.16
C ARG A 308 -21.70 50.53 52.24
N SER A 309 -21.96 49.45 52.99
CA SER A 309 -22.95 49.45 54.08
C SER A 309 -22.54 50.39 55.20
N ILE A 310 -21.26 50.43 55.57
CA ILE A 310 -20.72 51.41 56.54
C ILE A 310 -20.87 52.84 56.01
N ARG A 311 -20.60 53.10 54.73
CA ARG A 311 -20.82 54.43 54.12
C ARG A 311 -22.29 54.84 54.12
N ILE A 312 -23.21 53.91 53.86
CA ILE A 312 -24.65 54.16 53.91
C ILE A 312 -25.07 54.45 55.35
N ALA A 313 -24.63 53.65 56.32
CA ALA A 313 -24.92 53.86 57.74
C ALA A 313 -24.44 55.25 58.21
N ASN A 314 -23.19 55.61 57.92
CA ASN A 314 -22.63 56.92 58.31
C ASN A 314 -23.33 58.11 57.63
N ARG A 315 -23.78 57.96 56.38
CA ARG A 315 -24.54 59.00 55.68
C ARG A 315 -25.90 59.23 56.36
N ASN A 316 -26.57 58.15 56.76
CA ASN A 316 -27.84 58.24 57.48
C ASN A 316 -27.67 58.91 58.85
N SER A 317 -26.59 58.60 59.59
CA SER A 317 -26.28 59.24 60.87
C SER A 317 -25.97 60.74 60.72
N ALA A 318 -25.23 61.12 59.68
CA ALA A 318 -24.91 62.53 59.40
C ALA A 318 -26.14 63.33 58.94
N SER A 319 -27.07 62.70 58.22
CA SER A 319 -28.36 63.32 57.87
C SER A 319 -29.28 63.48 59.07
N GLN A 320 -29.23 62.59 60.06
CA GLN A 320 -29.97 62.73 61.32
C GLN A 320 -29.46 63.92 62.15
N ALA A 321 -28.13 64.10 62.25
CA ALA A 321 -27.54 65.23 62.97
C ALA A 321 -27.81 66.61 62.32
N LYS A 322 -28.22 66.63 61.04
CA LYS A 322 -28.52 67.88 60.31
C LYS A 322 -30.02 68.19 60.21
N ASN A 323 -30.88 67.27 60.64
CA ASN A 323 -32.34 67.40 60.57
C ASN A 323 -32.99 67.71 61.94
N GLU A 324 -32.22 68.11 62.95
CA GLU A 324 -32.78 68.60 64.23
C GLU A 324 -33.24 70.07 64.16
N GLU A 325 -33.11 70.75 63.02
CA GLU A 325 -33.68 72.08 62.77
C GLU A 325 -34.33 72.17 61.38
N LEU A 326 -35.49 71.54 61.17
CA LEU A 326 -36.49 72.03 60.18
C LEU A 326 -37.83 71.26 60.33
N PRO A 327 -38.98 71.97 60.35
CA PRO A 327 -40.30 71.36 60.53
C PRO A 327 -40.72 70.48 59.34
N VAL A 328 -41.30 69.34 59.71
CA VAL A 328 -41.82 68.25 58.87
C VAL A 328 -42.96 68.74 57.97
N VAL A 329 -42.77 68.65 56.66
CA VAL A 329 -43.87 68.70 55.66
C VAL A 329 -44.08 67.29 55.11
N ASN A 330 -45.16 66.66 55.53
CA ASN A 330 -45.60 65.36 55.04
C ASN A 330 -46.11 65.49 53.59
N LYS A 331 -45.44 64.81 52.66
CA LYS A 331 -46.01 64.46 51.35
C LYS A 331 -45.94 62.95 51.15
N PRO A 332 -47.06 62.28 50.83
CA PRO A 332 -47.09 60.85 50.60
C PRO A 332 -46.39 60.51 49.26
N LEU A 333 -45.54 59.48 49.29
CA LEU A 333 -44.83 58.97 48.12
C LEU A 333 -45.60 57.78 47.52
N PRO A 334 -45.73 57.69 46.19
CA PRO A 334 -46.46 56.62 45.52
C PRO A 334 -45.68 55.29 45.48
N ASP A 335 -46.44 54.20 45.46
CA ASP A 335 -45.98 52.81 45.45
C ASP A 335 -45.11 52.49 44.24
N LEU A 336 -43.95 51.87 44.50
CA LEU A 336 -43.09 51.26 43.50
C LEU A 336 -43.30 49.73 43.52
N PRO A 337 -43.41 49.09 42.33
CA PRO A 337 -43.64 47.66 42.23
C PRO A 337 -42.40 46.83 42.62
N PRO A 338 -42.60 45.56 43.04
CA PRO A 338 -41.53 44.70 43.50
C PRO A 338 -40.58 44.29 42.37
N PRO A 339 -39.29 44.07 42.69
CA PRO A 339 -38.31 43.60 41.71
C PRO A 339 -38.60 42.15 41.31
N THR A 340 -38.65 41.92 40.00
CA THR A 340 -38.68 40.58 39.39
C THR A 340 -37.34 39.89 39.57
N LEU A 341 -37.40 38.66 40.09
CA LEU A 341 -36.31 37.69 40.10
C LEU A 341 -36.23 37.09 38.70
N ASP A 342 -35.15 37.37 37.97
CA ASP A 342 -34.83 36.60 36.77
C ASP A 342 -33.98 35.40 37.19
N GLU A 343 -34.57 34.23 36.93
CA GLU A 343 -34.10 32.88 37.18
C GLU A 343 -32.77 32.58 36.49
N GLU A 344 -31.97 31.81 37.21
CA GLU A 344 -30.95 30.94 36.66
C GLU A 344 -31.62 29.94 35.71
N ASP A 345 -31.05 29.72 34.52
CA ASP A 345 -31.38 28.51 33.77
C ASP A 345 -30.12 27.87 33.18
N GLU A 346 -30.03 26.59 33.46
CA GLU A 346 -28.91 25.69 33.37
C GLU A 346 -28.68 25.15 31.94
N ASP A 347 -27.58 24.39 31.82
CA ASP A 347 -27.44 23.22 30.95
C ASP A 347 -27.44 23.39 29.43
N ARG A 348 -26.20 23.49 28.91
CA ARG A 348 -25.86 22.94 27.59
C ARG A 348 -25.04 21.65 27.73
N ILE A 349 -25.78 20.55 27.61
CA ILE A 349 -25.32 19.19 27.37
C ILE A 349 -24.48 19.16 26.07
N MET A 350 -23.26 18.63 26.17
CA MET A 350 -22.45 18.17 25.05
C MET A 350 -22.81 16.71 24.73
N VAL A 351 -23.30 16.45 23.51
CA VAL A 351 -23.31 15.11 22.92
C VAL A 351 -22.33 15.11 21.75
N LEU A 352 -21.24 14.36 21.92
CA LEU A 352 -20.26 14.03 20.87
C LEU A 352 -20.45 12.54 20.54
N GLU A 353 -21.15 12.25 19.45
CA GLU A 353 -21.07 10.95 18.79
C GLU A 353 -20.01 11.04 17.69
N LEU A 354 -18.86 10.40 17.93
CA LEU A 354 -17.87 10.11 16.89
C LEU A 354 -18.09 8.68 16.44
N GLY A 355 -18.57 8.54 15.21
CA GLY A 355 -18.66 7.28 14.49
C GLY A 355 -17.28 6.62 14.42
N LYS A 356 -17.22 5.38 14.92
CA LYS A 356 -16.17 4.43 14.58
C LYS A 356 -16.49 3.85 13.21
N ASP A 357 -15.83 4.33 12.17
CA ASP A 357 -15.70 3.56 10.95
C ASP A 357 -14.51 2.62 11.10
N GLU A 358 -14.86 1.36 11.34
CA GLU A 358 -13.96 0.23 11.45
C GLU A 358 -13.44 -0.13 10.05
N TYR A 359 -12.15 0.13 9.81
CA TYR A 359 -11.45 -0.29 8.62
C TYR A 359 -10.99 -1.75 8.81
N GLN A 360 -11.83 -2.73 8.45
CA GLN A 360 -11.37 -4.12 8.31
C GLN A 360 -10.81 -4.33 6.91
N GLY A 361 -9.49 -4.18 6.80
CA GLY A 361 -8.72 -4.79 5.73
C GLY A 361 -8.15 -6.10 6.24
N GLU A 362 -8.75 -7.23 5.85
CA GLU A 362 -8.08 -8.54 5.82
C GLU A 362 -9.00 -9.58 5.16
N THR A 363 -8.69 -9.96 3.93
CA THR A 363 -9.04 -11.28 3.39
C THR A 363 -7.80 -11.89 2.79
N SER A 364 -6.98 -12.44 3.68
CA SER A 364 -6.04 -13.51 3.37
C SER A 364 -6.86 -14.75 3.00
N GLN A 365 -7.05 -15.00 1.71
CA GLN A 365 -7.49 -16.31 1.24
C GLN A 365 -6.30 -17.25 1.27
N ARG A 366 -6.23 -18.04 2.34
CA ARG A 366 -5.54 -19.34 2.37
C ARG A 366 -6.16 -20.23 1.28
N SER A 367 -5.42 -20.50 0.22
CA SER A 367 -5.62 -21.71 -0.58
C SER A 367 -5.10 -22.90 0.21
N LEU A 368 -6.02 -23.72 0.70
CA LEU A 368 -5.72 -25.08 1.14
C LEU A 368 -5.49 -25.93 -0.11
N VAL A 369 -4.33 -26.61 -0.12
CA VAL A 369 -4.06 -27.82 -0.90
C VAL A 369 -4.78 -29.00 -0.25
#